data_AF-A0A1D7YQ25-F1
#
_entry.id   AF-A0A1D7YQ25-F1
#
_cell.length_a   1.000
_cell.length_b   1.000
_cell.length_c   1.000
_cell.angle_alpha   90.00
_cell.angle_beta   90.00
_cell.angle_gamma   90.00
#
_symmetry.space_group_name_H-M   'P 1'
#
loop_
_entity.id
_entity.type
_entity.pdbx_description
1 polymer ?
#
loop_
_entity_poly.entity_id
_entity_poly.type
_entity_poly.pdbx_seq_one_letter_code
_entity_poly.pdbx_strand_id
1 'polypeptide(L)'
;MSLGEAPEGWVLAPAPHGAAFAPSTIGALVVPRRASLPVSAVGRFQLMAAVGLNRLPAATIVQDAVVVGSGPVALGCVLALRRYGAERIRVLTARRYAPIGRAPGVTCVTDVEPASATLVFDATGQPGRAAGLVAAGGTLGILGTPDENAALPALAAHRGGWTIIGMHELAPAPAGAYQQTYTDAVSWLTEHLDPELIASWCRRVPGHLAPRIFELLDQPGRPAEPVVLFEWAA
;
A
#
# COMPACT_ATOMS: atom_id res chain seq x y z
N MET A 1 6.13 -1.85 -11.14
CA MET A 1 7.12 -2.92 -10.91
C MET A 1 6.61 -4.19 -11.55
N SER A 2 7.52 -4.98 -12.11
CA SER A 2 7.23 -6.28 -12.73
C SER A 2 7.93 -7.38 -11.93
N LEU A 3 7.29 -8.53 -11.82
CA LEU A 3 7.84 -9.74 -11.19
C LEU A 3 8.24 -10.71 -12.29
N GLY A 4 9.48 -11.17 -12.28
CA GLY A 4 10.00 -12.11 -13.27
C GLY A 4 11.09 -13.00 -12.70
N GLU A 5 11.38 -14.10 -13.39
CA GLU A 5 12.45 -15.02 -13.04
C GLU A 5 13.79 -14.52 -13.61
N ALA A 6 14.82 -14.53 -12.78
CA ALA A 6 16.20 -14.20 -13.09
C ALA A 6 17.12 -15.34 -12.59
N PRO A 7 18.41 -15.41 -12.98
CA PRO A 7 19.32 -16.48 -12.55
C PRO A 7 19.40 -16.69 -11.03
N GLU A 8 19.26 -15.61 -10.26
CA GLU A 8 19.25 -15.58 -8.79
C GLU A 8 17.92 -15.98 -8.15
N GLY A 9 16.85 -16.14 -8.96
CA GLY A 9 15.49 -16.45 -8.55
C GLY A 9 14.49 -15.39 -9.01
N TRP A 10 13.32 -15.33 -8.35
CA TRP A 10 12.32 -14.32 -8.64
C TRP A 10 12.80 -12.92 -8.22
N VAL A 11 12.57 -11.92 -9.07
CA VAL A 11 12.98 -10.53 -8.86
C VAL A 11 11.80 -9.58 -9.12
N LEU A 12 11.61 -8.63 -8.22
CA LEU A 12 10.75 -7.46 -8.42
C LEU A 12 11.59 -6.31 -8.99
N ALA A 13 11.37 -5.96 -10.25
CA ALA A 13 12.07 -4.85 -10.89
C ALA A 13 11.17 -3.59 -10.97
N PRO A 14 11.66 -2.40 -10.61
CA PRO A 14 11.06 -1.14 -11.00
C PRO A 14 10.88 -1.08 -12.52
N ALA A 15 9.66 -0.83 -12.96
CA ALA A 15 9.31 -0.77 -14.37
C ALA A 15 8.07 0.12 -14.53
N PRO A 16 8.06 1.06 -15.50
CA PRO A 16 6.83 1.71 -15.96
C PRO A 16 5.78 0.68 -16.37
N HIS A 17 4.50 1.04 -16.27
CA HIS A 17 3.43 0.15 -16.69
C HIS A 17 3.58 -0.22 -18.18
N GLY A 18 3.59 -1.52 -18.50
CA GLY A 18 3.75 -2.02 -19.85
C GLY A 18 5.19 -2.08 -20.37
N ALA A 19 6.19 -1.67 -19.58
CA ALA A 19 7.59 -1.82 -19.95
C ALA A 19 8.06 -3.28 -19.83
N ALA A 20 9.03 -3.66 -20.66
CA ALA A 20 9.68 -4.96 -20.58
C ALA A 20 10.33 -5.19 -19.20
N PHE A 21 10.34 -6.44 -18.75
CA PHE A 21 10.99 -6.81 -17.50
C PHE A 21 12.50 -6.62 -17.61
N ALA A 22 13.08 -5.85 -16.69
CA ALA A 22 14.50 -5.52 -16.65
C ALA A 22 15.07 -5.79 -15.25
N PRO A 23 15.51 -7.04 -14.96
CA PRO A 23 15.92 -7.47 -13.61
C PRO A 23 17.16 -6.75 -13.07
N SER A 24 18.01 -6.21 -13.95
CA SER A 24 19.22 -5.46 -13.60
C SER A 24 18.97 -3.98 -13.28
N THR A 25 17.71 -3.53 -13.28
CA THR A 25 17.37 -2.13 -13.00
C THR A 25 17.70 -1.76 -11.55
N ILE A 26 18.26 -0.57 -11.34
CA ILE A 26 18.52 -0.04 -9.99
C ILE A 26 17.22 -0.04 -9.18
N GLY A 27 17.28 -0.60 -7.97
CA GLY A 27 16.12 -0.77 -7.10
C GLY A 27 15.35 -2.08 -7.32
N ALA A 28 15.87 -3.00 -8.17
CA ALA A 28 15.38 -4.37 -8.21
C ALA A 28 15.57 -5.06 -6.85
N LEU A 29 14.56 -5.86 -6.47
CA LEU A 29 14.51 -6.56 -5.19
C LEU A 29 14.43 -8.06 -5.44
N VAL A 30 15.31 -8.82 -4.78
CA VAL A 30 15.28 -10.28 -4.82
C VAL A 30 14.11 -10.76 -3.95
N VAL A 31 13.31 -11.66 -4.50
CA VAL A 31 12.19 -12.28 -3.80
C VAL A 31 12.69 -13.43 -2.94
N PRO A 32 12.34 -13.48 -1.64
CA PRO A 32 12.67 -14.63 -0.80
C PRO A 32 12.16 -15.94 -1.40
N ARG A 33 13.02 -16.98 -1.46
CA ARG A 33 12.75 -18.24 -2.18
C ARG A 33 11.46 -18.98 -1.80
N ARG A 34 10.93 -18.75 -0.60
CA ARG A 34 9.71 -19.39 -0.09
C ARG A 34 8.43 -18.59 -0.37
N ALA A 35 8.56 -17.38 -0.92
CA ALA A 35 7.42 -16.52 -1.18
C ALA A 35 6.65 -17.00 -2.42
N SER A 36 5.33 -17.17 -2.26
CA SER A 36 4.44 -17.38 -3.40
C SER A 36 4.21 -16.07 -4.16
N LEU A 37 3.80 -16.13 -5.42
CA LEU A 37 3.51 -14.92 -6.23
C LEU A 37 2.51 -13.97 -5.54
N PRO A 38 1.40 -14.43 -4.92
CA PRO A 38 0.52 -13.55 -4.14
C PRO A 38 1.24 -12.85 -2.99
N VAL A 39 2.07 -13.56 -2.23
CA VAL A 39 2.84 -12.99 -1.12
C VAL A 39 3.81 -11.92 -1.63
N SER A 40 4.53 -12.20 -2.71
CA SER A 40 5.47 -11.23 -3.31
C SER A 40 4.75 -9.98 -3.80
N ALA A 41 3.60 -10.15 -4.46
CA ALA A 41 2.82 -9.03 -4.99
C ALA A 41 2.21 -8.16 -3.88
N VAL A 42 1.66 -8.77 -2.83
CA VAL A 42 1.13 -8.04 -1.66
C VAL A 42 2.27 -7.39 -0.88
N GLY A 43 3.39 -8.09 -0.67
CA GLY A 43 4.58 -7.60 0.02
C GLY A 43 5.16 -6.34 -0.64
N ARG A 44 5.07 -6.22 -1.97
CA ARG A 44 5.44 -4.99 -2.70
C ARG A 44 4.63 -3.77 -2.22
N PHE A 45 3.31 -3.91 -2.06
CA PHE A 45 2.49 -2.80 -1.58
C PHE A 45 2.73 -2.52 -0.10
N GLN A 46 3.00 -3.56 0.70
CA GLN A 46 3.38 -3.39 2.11
C GLN A 46 4.71 -2.64 2.25
N LEU A 47 5.69 -2.91 1.38
CA LEU A 47 6.98 -2.21 1.33
C LEU A 47 6.81 -0.70 1.22
N MET A 48 5.96 -0.22 0.30
CA MET A 48 5.72 1.22 0.08
C MET A 48 5.34 1.92 1.38
N ALA A 49 4.41 1.33 2.13
CA ALA A 49 3.97 1.86 3.41
C ALA A 49 5.04 1.69 4.49
N ALA A 50 5.65 0.51 4.62
CA ALA A 50 6.62 0.20 5.67
C ALA A 50 7.85 1.14 5.63
N VAL A 51 8.37 1.46 4.44
CA VAL A 51 9.46 2.45 4.30
C VAL A 51 9.03 3.83 4.78
N GLY A 52 7.79 4.23 4.50
CA GLY A 52 7.23 5.49 4.98
C GLY A 52 6.97 5.51 6.49
N LEU A 53 6.53 4.38 7.08
CA LEU A 53 6.25 4.28 8.51
C LEU A 53 7.51 4.45 9.37
N ASN A 54 8.68 4.10 8.84
CA ASN A 54 9.97 4.38 9.49
C ASN A 54 10.27 5.88 9.66
N ARG A 55 9.49 6.77 9.02
CA ARG A 55 9.62 8.23 9.15
C ARG A 55 8.63 8.83 10.16
N LEU A 56 7.78 8.01 10.77
CA LEU A 56 6.89 8.49 11.82
C LEU A 56 7.73 9.02 13.00
N PRO A 57 7.29 10.11 13.67
CA PRO A 57 7.89 10.53 14.92
C PRO A 57 7.96 9.36 15.90
N ALA A 58 9.06 9.22 16.63
CA ALA A 58 9.28 8.07 17.53
C ALA A 58 8.19 7.90 18.60
N ALA A 59 7.52 8.98 18.99
CA ALA A 59 6.41 8.98 19.95
C ALA A 59 5.04 8.63 19.33
N THR A 60 4.98 8.35 18.02
CA THR A 60 3.71 8.07 17.33
C THR A 60 3.14 6.74 17.79
N ILE A 61 1.93 6.77 18.34
CA ILE A 61 1.20 5.56 18.76
C ILE A 61 0.43 5.02 17.55
N VAL A 62 0.80 3.82 17.10
CA VAL A 62 0.22 3.16 15.94
C VAL A 62 -0.86 2.18 16.38
N GLN A 63 -1.96 2.65 17.00
CA GLN A 63 -3.00 1.74 17.58
C GLN A 63 -4.42 1.92 17.01
N ASP A 64 -4.73 3.06 16.39
CA ASP A 64 -6.05 3.36 15.79
C ASP A 64 -5.86 4.25 14.56
N ALA A 65 -5.43 3.61 13.46
CA ALA A 65 -5.15 4.30 12.21
C ALA A 65 -6.38 4.36 11.30
N VAL A 66 -6.54 5.46 10.58
CA VAL A 66 -7.50 5.58 9.47
C VAL A 66 -6.75 5.51 8.15
N VAL A 67 -7.10 4.56 7.29
CA VAL A 67 -6.58 4.45 5.92
C VAL A 67 -7.70 4.82 4.96
N VAL A 68 -7.47 5.85 4.14
CA VAL A 68 -8.44 6.31 3.13
C VAL A 68 -8.19 5.56 1.83
N GLY A 69 -9.22 4.88 1.35
CA GLY A 69 -9.17 4.04 0.15
C GLY A 69 -9.07 2.55 0.45
N SER A 70 -9.41 1.72 -0.53
CA SER A 70 -9.44 0.24 -0.38
C SER A 70 -8.77 -0.48 -1.57
N GLY A 71 -7.82 0.19 -2.22
CA GLY A 71 -7.03 -0.35 -3.31
C GLY A 71 -5.79 -1.11 -2.82
N PRO A 72 -4.87 -1.50 -3.72
CA PRO A 72 -3.67 -2.24 -3.35
C PRO A 72 -2.74 -1.44 -2.43
N VAL A 73 -2.62 -0.13 -2.63
CA VAL A 73 -1.83 0.77 -1.77
C VAL A 73 -2.40 0.78 -0.34
N ALA A 74 -3.72 0.83 -0.20
CA ALA A 74 -4.38 0.77 1.10
C ALA A 74 -4.17 -0.59 1.79
N LEU A 75 -4.26 -1.69 1.04
CA LEU A 75 -3.98 -3.03 1.56
C LEU A 75 -2.53 -3.11 2.09
N GLY A 76 -1.57 -2.63 1.31
CA GLY A 76 -0.17 -2.54 1.75
C GLY A 76 0.00 -1.73 3.03
N CYS A 77 -0.67 -0.58 3.12
CA CYS A 77 -0.66 0.27 4.31
C CYS A 77 -1.22 -0.44 5.55
N VAL A 78 -2.40 -1.05 5.44
CA VAL A 78 -3.03 -1.83 6.51
C VAL A 78 -2.08 -2.92 7.02
N LEU A 79 -1.48 -3.69 6.11
CA LEU A 79 -0.59 -4.79 6.48
C LEU A 79 0.69 -4.29 7.13
N ALA A 80 1.22 -3.14 6.67
CA ALA A 80 2.37 -2.50 7.30
C ALA A 80 2.02 -2.02 8.72
N LEU A 81 0.87 -1.36 8.90
CA LEU A 81 0.39 -0.93 10.22
C LEU A 81 0.21 -2.11 11.18
N ARG A 82 -0.37 -3.23 10.70
CA ARG A 82 -0.49 -4.48 11.47
C ARG A 82 0.87 -5.00 11.92
N ARG A 83 1.85 -5.03 11.02
CA ARG A 83 3.22 -5.42 11.36
C ARG A 83 3.85 -4.48 12.39
N TYR A 84 3.49 -3.20 12.38
CA TYR A 84 3.94 -2.19 13.36
C TYR A 84 3.10 -2.16 14.65
N GLY A 85 2.20 -3.14 14.84
CA GLY A 85 1.47 -3.33 16.10
C GLY A 85 0.09 -2.66 16.15
N ALA A 86 -0.43 -2.11 15.05
CA ALA A 86 -1.78 -1.55 15.04
C ALA A 86 -2.82 -2.61 15.33
N GLU A 87 -3.56 -2.47 16.43
CA GLU A 87 -4.64 -3.40 16.75
C GLU A 87 -5.92 -3.12 15.96
N ARG A 88 -6.23 -1.84 15.76
CA ARG A 88 -7.47 -1.38 15.11
C ARG A 88 -7.13 -0.47 13.93
N ILE A 89 -7.66 -0.81 12.77
CA ILE A 89 -7.47 -0.04 11.54
C ILE A 89 -8.83 0.19 10.89
N ARG A 90 -9.21 1.45 10.73
CA ARG A 90 -10.42 1.83 10.01
C ARG A 90 -10.06 2.12 8.57
N VAL A 91 -10.70 1.43 7.64
CA VAL A 91 -10.55 1.67 6.20
C VAL A 91 -11.75 2.47 5.71
N LEU A 92 -11.54 3.74 5.38
CA LEU A 92 -12.58 4.60 4.83
C LEU A 92 -12.75 4.31 3.34
N THR A 93 -13.88 3.70 2.98
CA THR A 93 -14.18 3.33 1.59
C THR A 93 -15.68 3.31 1.31
N ALA A 94 -16.06 3.70 0.10
CA ALA A 94 -17.44 3.57 -0.39
C ALA A 94 -17.73 2.16 -0.94
N ARG A 95 -16.71 1.28 -1.08
CA ARG A 95 -16.90 -0.07 -1.61
C ARG A 95 -17.56 -0.96 -0.56
N ARG A 96 -18.79 -1.40 -0.84
CA ARG A 96 -19.46 -2.43 -0.06
C ARG A 96 -18.67 -3.75 -0.14
N TYR A 97 -18.40 -4.37 1.01
CA TYR A 97 -17.65 -5.64 1.12
C TYR A 97 -16.27 -5.62 0.45
N ALA A 98 -15.52 -4.52 0.56
CA ALA A 98 -14.16 -4.44 0.05
C ALA A 98 -13.29 -5.61 0.58
N PRO A 99 -12.57 -6.38 -0.27
CA PRO A 99 -11.80 -7.54 0.19
C PRO A 99 -10.75 -7.24 1.27
N ILE A 100 -10.25 -6.00 1.31
CA ILE A 100 -9.36 -5.51 2.37
C ILE A 100 -9.98 -5.64 3.77
N GLY A 101 -11.30 -5.66 3.90
CA GLY A 101 -12.01 -5.86 5.16
C GLY A 101 -11.81 -7.25 5.78
N ARG A 102 -11.23 -8.20 5.04
CA ARG A 102 -10.82 -9.51 5.57
C ARG A 102 -9.44 -9.49 6.24
N ALA A 103 -8.68 -8.39 6.10
CA ALA A 103 -7.37 -8.28 6.76
C ALA A 103 -7.54 -8.17 8.29
N PRO A 104 -6.63 -8.78 9.09
CA PRO A 104 -6.73 -8.73 10.54
C PRO A 104 -6.78 -7.31 11.08
N GLY A 105 -7.65 -7.06 12.07
CA GLY A 105 -7.79 -5.75 12.71
C GLY A 105 -8.45 -4.67 11.86
N VAL A 106 -8.93 -4.98 10.65
CA VAL A 106 -9.58 -4.01 9.76
C VAL A 106 -11.09 -3.95 9.98
N THR A 107 -11.61 -2.74 10.05
CA THR A 107 -13.03 -2.45 9.87
C THR A 107 -13.20 -1.48 8.70
N CYS A 108 -13.97 -1.86 7.68
CA CYS A 108 -14.33 -0.94 6.61
C CYS A 108 -15.48 -0.04 7.07
N VAL A 109 -15.31 1.27 6.93
CA VAL A 109 -16.29 2.29 7.32
C VAL A 109 -16.58 3.20 6.13
N THR A 110 -17.78 3.79 6.11
CA THR A 110 -18.20 4.75 5.07
C THR A 110 -17.96 6.20 5.47
N ASP A 111 -17.79 6.43 6.77
CA ASP A 111 -17.61 7.73 7.39
C ASP A 111 -16.61 7.64 8.56
N VAL A 112 -15.97 8.78 8.81
CA VAL A 112 -15.12 9.04 9.97
C VAL A 112 -15.38 10.49 10.36
N GLU A 113 -15.58 10.73 11.65
CA GLU A 113 -15.80 12.09 12.17
C GLU A 113 -14.63 13.01 11.74
N PRO A 114 -14.91 14.21 11.20
CA PRO A 114 -13.87 15.17 10.86
C PRO A 114 -12.96 15.50 12.05
N ALA A 115 -11.67 15.73 11.78
CA ALA A 115 -10.67 16.10 12.77
C ALA A 115 -10.63 15.20 14.03
N SER A 116 -10.91 13.89 13.88
CA SER A 116 -11.00 12.95 15.01
C SER A 116 -9.86 11.92 15.07
N ALA A 117 -9.10 11.74 13.98
CA ALA A 117 -8.11 10.68 13.87
C ALA A 117 -6.68 11.22 14.09
N THR A 118 -5.94 10.59 14.99
CA THR A 118 -4.55 10.97 15.29
C THR A 118 -3.54 10.44 14.26
N LEU A 119 -3.92 9.42 13.49
CA LEU A 119 -3.09 8.83 12.45
C LEU A 119 -3.95 8.52 11.22
N VAL A 120 -3.69 9.23 10.12
CA VAL A 120 -4.44 9.11 8.86
C VAL A 120 -3.48 8.86 7.71
N PHE A 121 -3.82 7.92 6.84
CA PHE A 121 -3.07 7.64 5.60
C PHE A 121 -3.96 7.82 4.38
N ASP A 122 -3.57 8.71 3.47
CA ASP A 122 -4.15 8.80 2.14
C ASP A 122 -3.55 7.73 1.23
N ALA A 123 -4.33 6.73 0.84
CA ALA A 123 -3.97 5.74 -0.17
C ALA A 123 -4.74 5.94 -1.50
N THR A 124 -5.38 7.11 -1.68
CA THR A 124 -6.18 7.45 -2.87
C THR A 124 -5.53 8.47 -3.79
N GLY A 125 -4.50 9.20 -3.31
CA GLY A 125 -3.95 10.35 -4.03
C GLY A 125 -4.81 11.60 -3.87
N GLN A 126 -5.69 11.64 -2.88
CA GLN A 126 -6.52 12.80 -2.54
C GLN A 126 -6.19 13.29 -1.12
N PRO A 127 -4.97 13.82 -0.90
CA PRO A 127 -4.49 14.13 0.44
C PRO A 127 -5.33 15.19 1.15
N GLY A 128 -5.96 16.11 0.41
CA GLY A 128 -6.90 17.10 0.97
C GLY A 128 -8.14 16.48 1.64
N ARG A 129 -8.66 15.36 1.10
CA ARG A 129 -9.78 14.64 1.73
C ARG A 129 -9.36 13.95 3.00
N ALA A 130 -8.19 13.30 2.99
CA ALA A 130 -7.63 12.65 4.18
C ALA A 130 -7.27 13.67 5.28
N ALA A 131 -6.74 14.84 4.89
CA ALA A 131 -6.41 15.93 5.81
C ALA A 131 -7.62 16.37 6.67
N GLY A 132 -8.84 16.36 6.11
CA GLY A 132 -10.05 16.70 6.86
C GLY A 132 -10.36 15.78 8.06
N LEU A 133 -9.72 14.62 8.14
CA LEU A 133 -9.91 13.65 9.23
C LEU A 133 -8.89 13.81 10.36
N VAL A 134 -7.82 14.58 10.15
CA VAL A 134 -6.66 14.64 11.05
C VAL A 134 -7.00 15.51 12.26
N ALA A 135 -6.92 14.92 13.45
CA ALA A 135 -7.08 15.62 14.72
C ALA A 135 -5.92 16.58 15.00
N ALA A 136 -6.09 17.49 15.97
CA ALA A 136 -4.98 18.29 16.48
C ALA A 136 -3.86 17.37 17.03
N GLY A 137 -2.60 17.69 16.72
CA GLY A 137 -1.41 16.88 16.99
C GLY A 137 -1.28 15.63 16.14
N GLY A 138 -2.20 15.41 15.19
CA GLY A 138 -2.25 14.20 14.37
C GLY A 138 -1.19 14.13 13.27
N THR A 139 -1.08 12.95 12.67
CA THR A 139 -0.18 12.66 11.54
C THR A 139 -0.97 12.29 10.29
N LEU A 140 -0.58 12.89 9.16
CA LEU A 140 -1.04 12.55 7.82
C LEU A 140 0.09 11.91 7.01
N GLY A 141 -0.07 10.64 6.65
CA GLY A 141 0.76 9.96 5.66
C GLY A 141 0.16 10.09 4.26
N ILE A 142 0.94 10.55 3.29
CA ILE A 142 0.56 10.66 1.88
C ILE A 142 1.22 9.50 1.16
N LEU A 143 0.44 8.47 0.84
CA LEU A 143 0.92 7.21 0.27
C LEU A 143 0.42 6.98 -1.16
N GLY A 144 -0.81 7.38 -1.47
CA GLY A 144 -1.29 7.48 -2.85
C GLY A 144 -0.56 8.61 -3.58
N THR A 145 -0.36 8.46 -4.88
CA THR A 145 0.26 9.50 -5.71
C THR A 145 -0.75 10.62 -5.95
N PRO A 146 -0.52 11.84 -5.41
CA PRO A 146 -1.39 12.97 -5.68
C PRO A 146 -1.20 13.47 -7.11
N ASP A 147 -2.22 14.16 -7.63
CA ASP A 147 -2.06 14.98 -8.83
C ASP A 147 -1.21 16.24 -8.55
N GLU A 148 -0.76 16.89 -9.62
CA GLU A 148 0.10 18.09 -9.57
C GLU A 148 -0.57 19.31 -8.92
N ASN A 149 -1.90 19.32 -8.79
CA ASN A 149 -2.68 20.41 -8.20
C ASN A 149 -3.15 20.10 -6.78
N ALA A 150 -2.81 18.93 -6.23
CA ALA A 150 -3.23 18.52 -4.91
C ALA A 150 -2.67 19.47 -3.84
N ALA A 151 -3.56 20.04 -3.04
CA ALA A 151 -3.21 20.99 -1.99
C ALA A 151 -3.58 20.46 -0.60
N LEU A 152 -2.77 20.83 0.38
CA LEU A 152 -3.05 20.61 1.80
C LEU A 152 -3.49 21.92 2.47
N PRO A 153 -4.41 21.85 3.46
CA PRO A 153 -4.90 23.05 4.14
C PRO A 153 -3.85 23.57 5.13
N ALA A 154 -2.94 24.44 4.66
CA ALA A 154 -1.81 24.94 5.44
C ALA A 154 -2.20 25.57 6.78
N LEU A 155 -3.28 26.35 6.83
CA LEU A 155 -3.75 26.96 8.08
C LEU A 155 -4.24 25.92 9.09
N ALA A 156 -4.92 24.87 8.64
CA ALA A 156 -5.37 23.77 9.50
C ALA A 156 -4.19 22.96 10.00
N ALA A 157 -3.23 22.63 9.12
CA ALA A 157 -2.00 21.93 9.51
C ALA A 157 -1.18 22.73 10.53
N HIS A 158 -1.02 24.04 10.31
CA HIS A 158 -0.30 24.92 11.22
C HIS A 158 -0.98 25.03 12.58
N ARG A 159 -2.28 25.36 12.62
CA ARG A 159 -3.02 25.51 13.89
C ARG A 159 -3.24 24.19 14.62
N GLY A 160 -3.41 23.12 13.87
CA GLY A 160 -3.57 21.76 14.37
C GLY A 160 -2.25 21.12 14.79
N GLY A 161 -1.09 21.71 14.48
CA GLY A 161 0.21 21.13 14.82
C GLY A 161 0.44 19.75 14.18
N TRP A 162 0.05 19.59 12.91
CA TRP A 162 0.10 18.29 12.24
C TRP A 162 1.52 17.90 11.83
N THR A 163 1.79 16.59 11.82
CA THR A 163 2.92 15.99 11.11
C THR A 163 2.47 15.48 9.75
N ILE A 164 3.15 15.86 8.67
CA ILE A 164 2.83 15.41 7.31
C ILE A 164 4.02 14.64 6.74
N ILE A 165 3.78 13.43 6.24
CA ILE A 165 4.83 12.52 5.77
C ILE A 165 4.53 12.07 4.35
N GLY A 166 5.47 12.32 3.44
CA GLY A 166 5.46 11.72 2.10
C GLY A 166 5.95 10.27 2.14
N MET A 167 5.17 9.36 1.55
CA MET A 167 5.43 7.93 1.53
C MET A 167 5.37 7.42 0.08
N HIS A 168 6.48 6.89 -0.42
CA HIS A 168 6.58 6.36 -1.78
C HIS A 168 7.77 5.41 -1.86
N GLU A 169 7.70 4.37 -2.69
CA GLU A 169 8.85 3.50 -3.00
C GLU A 169 10.02 4.19 -3.70
N LEU A 170 9.85 5.43 -4.17
CA LEU A 170 10.89 6.24 -4.80
C LEU A 170 11.54 7.23 -3.84
N ALA A 171 11.05 7.31 -2.60
CA ALA A 171 11.59 8.25 -1.63
C ALA A 171 13.02 7.84 -1.22
N PRO A 172 13.90 8.77 -0.83
CA PRO A 172 15.25 8.41 -0.42
C PRO A 172 15.25 7.44 0.77
N ALA A 173 16.10 6.40 0.68
CA ALA A 173 16.35 5.46 1.76
C ALA A 173 17.83 5.03 1.75
N PRO A 174 18.38 4.58 2.90
CA PRO A 174 19.72 4.01 2.95
C PRO A 174 19.90 2.84 1.99
N ALA A 175 21.13 2.61 1.54
CA ALA A 175 21.46 1.45 0.72
C ALA A 175 20.99 0.14 1.40
N GLY A 176 20.32 -0.72 0.65
CA GLY A 176 19.78 -1.98 1.16
C GLY A 176 18.48 -1.88 1.97
N ALA A 177 18.03 -0.68 2.36
CA ALA A 177 16.82 -0.52 3.18
C ALA A 177 15.56 -1.07 2.50
N TYR A 178 15.44 -0.87 1.18
CA TYR A 178 14.33 -1.41 0.39
C TYR A 178 14.32 -2.94 0.36
N GLN A 179 15.49 -3.56 0.12
CA GLN A 179 15.62 -5.02 0.12
C GLN A 179 15.29 -5.60 1.49
N GLN A 180 15.84 -5.02 2.57
CA GLN A 180 15.57 -5.51 3.93
C GLN A 180 14.09 -5.37 4.27
N THR A 181 13.50 -4.19 4.03
CA THR A 181 12.09 -3.94 4.37
C THR A 181 11.16 -4.87 3.59
N TYR A 182 11.48 -5.14 2.32
CA TYR A 182 10.72 -6.05 1.47
C TYR A 182 10.84 -7.50 1.96
N THR A 183 12.05 -7.97 2.25
CA THR A 183 12.29 -9.29 2.83
C THR A 183 11.47 -9.47 4.11
N ASP A 184 11.54 -8.51 5.03
CA ASP A 184 10.78 -8.59 6.28
C ASP A 184 9.27 -8.56 6.05
N ALA A 185 8.79 -7.80 5.06
CA ALA A 185 7.37 -7.73 4.72
C ALA A 185 6.88 -9.09 4.23
N VAL A 186 7.62 -9.69 3.29
CA VAL A 186 7.33 -11.03 2.77
C VAL A 186 7.40 -12.10 3.86
N SER A 187 8.42 -12.06 4.72
CA SER A 187 8.54 -13.00 5.84
C SER A 187 7.36 -12.86 6.79
N TRP A 188 7.00 -11.64 7.18
CA TRP A 188 5.86 -11.39 8.07
C TRP A 188 4.56 -11.91 7.47
N LEU A 189 4.29 -11.63 6.18
CA LEU A 189 3.10 -12.14 5.49
C LEU A 189 3.06 -13.67 5.47
N THR A 190 4.20 -14.31 5.22
CA THR A 190 4.31 -15.77 5.17
C THR A 190 4.10 -16.42 6.54
N GLU A 191 4.59 -15.78 7.60
CA GLU A 191 4.58 -16.33 8.96
C GLU A 191 3.28 -16.06 9.72
N HIS A 192 2.59 -14.96 9.42
CA HIS A 192 1.49 -14.46 10.25
C HIS A 192 0.11 -14.52 9.59
N LEU A 193 0.03 -14.77 8.27
CA LEU A 193 -1.23 -14.79 7.55
C LEU A 193 -1.44 -16.12 6.82
N ASP A 194 -2.70 -16.50 6.71
CA ASP A 194 -3.11 -17.65 5.91
C ASP A 194 -2.82 -17.40 4.41
N PRO A 195 -2.11 -18.30 3.72
CA PRO A 195 -1.89 -18.22 2.27
C PRO A 195 -3.18 -18.06 1.46
N GLU A 196 -4.29 -18.69 1.87
CA GLU A 196 -5.59 -18.57 1.19
C GLU A 196 -6.18 -17.16 1.35
N LEU A 197 -6.00 -16.54 2.52
CA LEU A 197 -6.39 -15.15 2.74
C LEU A 197 -5.62 -14.21 1.81
N ILE A 198 -4.30 -14.37 1.71
CA ILE A 198 -3.46 -13.57 0.81
C ILE A 198 -3.86 -13.78 -0.65
N ALA A 199 -4.09 -15.04 -1.05
CA ALA A 199 -4.56 -15.36 -2.40
C ALA A 199 -5.92 -14.71 -2.70
N SER A 200 -6.81 -14.59 -1.72
CA SER A 200 -8.13 -13.95 -1.91
C SER A 200 -8.06 -12.45 -2.21
N TRP A 201 -6.91 -11.80 -1.98
CA TRP A 201 -6.67 -10.40 -2.38
C TRP A 201 -6.09 -10.25 -3.78
N CYS A 202 -5.77 -11.36 -4.44
CA CYS A 202 -5.12 -11.39 -5.74
C CYS A 202 -6.05 -11.98 -6.80
N ARG A 203 -6.17 -11.29 -7.93
CA ARG A 203 -6.81 -11.80 -9.13
C ARG A 203 -5.76 -12.10 -10.19
N ARG A 204 -5.67 -13.35 -10.63
CA ARG A 204 -4.81 -13.75 -11.75
C ARG A 204 -5.54 -13.52 -13.06
N VAL A 205 -4.87 -12.90 -14.03
CA VAL A 205 -5.43 -12.56 -15.34
C VAL A 205 -4.37 -12.83 -16.42
N PRO A 206 -4.71 -13.47 -17.55
CA PRO A 206 -3.82 -13.56 -18.70
C PRO A 206 -3.30 -12.18 -19.15
N GLY A 207 -2.00 -12.06 -19.41
CA GLY A 207 -1.34 -10.78 -19.72
C GLY A 207 -1.93 -10.06 -20.94
N HIS A 208 -2.38 -10.80 -21.96
CA HIS A 208 -3.01 -10.22 -23.15
C HIS A 208 -4.32 -9.46 -22.84
N LEU A 209 -4.94 -9.68 -21.66
CA LEU A 209 -6.13 -8.95 -21.21
C LEU A 209 -5.79 -7.68 -20.41
N ALA A 210 -4.50 -7.37 -20.19
CA ALA A 210 -4.09 -6.21 -19.39
C ALA A 210 -4.70 -4.88 -19.88
N PRO A 211 -4.72 -4.54 -21.19
CA PRO A 211 -5.32 -3.29 -21.66
C PRO A 211 -6.78 -3.14 -21.22
N ARG A 212 -7.58 -4.20 -21.42
CA ARG A 212 -9.00 -4.23 -21.02
C ARG A 212 -9.17 -4.08 -19.50
N ILE A 213 -8.31 -4.69 -18.70
CA ILE A 213 -8.39 -4.55 -17.24
C ILE A 213 -8.02 -3.13 -16.81
N PHE A 214 -7.02 -2.50 -17.42
CA PHE A 214 -6.66 -1.11 -17.12
C PHE A 214 -7.83 -0.15 -17.41
N GLU A 215 -8.52 -0.31 -18.54
CA GLU A 215 -9.72 0.47 -18.88
C GLU A 215 -10.84 0.34 -17.83
N LEU A 216 -10.93 -0.81 -17.17
CA LEU A 216 -11.95 -1.07 -16.16
C LEU A 216 -11.62 -0.49 -14.79
N LEU A 217 -10.36 -0.13 -14.48
CA LEU A 217 -9.96 0.25 -13.11
C LEU A 217 -10.69 1.47 -12.56
N ASP A 218 -11.10 2.38 -13.45
CA ASP A 218 -11.85 3.59 -13.12
C ASP A 218 -13.37 3.42 -13.25
N GLN A 219 -13.83 2.22 -13.61
CA GLN A 219 -15.23 1.92 -13.89
C GLN A 219 -15.87 1.08 -12.77
N PRO A 220 -17.22 1.09 -12.64
CA PRO A 220 -17.94 0.21 -11.71
C PRO A 220 -17.68 -1.29 -11.89
N GLY A 221 -17.19 -1.71 -13.06
CA GLY A 221 -16.83 -3.10 -13.39
C GLY A 221 -15.41 -3.53 -12.99
N ARG A 222 -14.65 -2.70 -12.26
CA ARG A 222 -13.30 -3.04 -11.82
C ARG A 222 -13.27 -4.31 -10.95
N PRO A 223 -12.16 -5.09 -10.99
CA PRO A 223 -11.97 -6.23 -10.10
C PRO A 223 -12.26 -5.91 -8.62
N ALA A 224 -12.85 -6.87 -7.91
CA ALA A 224 -13.10 -6.75 -6.49
C ALA A 224 -11.78 -6.71 -5.72
N GLU A 225 -10.89 -7.62 -6.11
CA GLU A 225 -9.57 -7.86 -5.55
C GLU A 225 -8.68 -6.61 -5.69
N PRO A 226 -7.96 -6.21 -4.64
CA PRO A 226 -7.09 -5.05 -4.70
C PRO A 226 -5.85 -5.28 -5.57
N VAL A 227 -5.39 -6.52 -5.74
CA VAL A 227 -4.17 -6.84 -6.50
C VAL A 227 -4.54 -7.64 -7.75
N VAL A 228 -4.05 -7.21 -8.91
CA VAL A 228 -4.17 -7.96 -10.18
C VAL A 228 -2.78 -8.46 -10.59
N LEU A 229 -2.67 -9.75 -10.84
CA LEU A 229 -1.46 -10.42 -11.32
C LEU A 229 -1.65 -10.76 -12.80
N PHE A 230 -0.93 -10.06 -13.68
CA PHE A 230 -0.93 -10.35 -15.10
C PHE A 230 0.08 -11.43 -15.44
N GLU A 231 -0.39 -12.51 -16.05
CA GLU A 231 0.42 -13.68 -16.41
C GLU A 231 0.81 -13.59 -17.88
N TRP A 232 2.05 -13.17 -18.13
CA TRP A 232 2.63 -13.14 -19.46
C TRP A 232 3.22 -14.51 -19.75
N ALA A 233 2.73 -15.18 -20.79
CA ALA A 233 3.39 -16.36 -21.31
C ALA A 233 4.75 -15.94 -21.88
N ALA A 234 5.78 -16.75 -21.61
CA ALA A 234 7.10 -16.61 -22.22
C ALA A 234 7.05 -16.89 -23.72
#